data_AF-A0AAW8SUP7-F1
#
_entry.id   AF-A0AAW8SUP7-F1
#
_cell.length_a   1.000
_cell.length_b   1.000
_cell.length_c   1.000
_cell.angle_alpha   90.00
_cell.angle_beta   90.00
_cell.angle_gamma   90.00
#
_symmetry.space_group_name_H-M   'P 1'
#
loop_
_entity.id
_entity.type
_entity.pdbx_description
1 polymer ?
#
loop_
_entity_poly.entity_id
_entity_poly.type
_entity_poly.pdbx_seq_one_letter_code
_entity_poly.pdbx_strand_id
1 'polypeptide(L)' 'MAKYSFEFKLKVVQEYLDGKGGYSYLAKIHSVKDRKQILDWVNSYREFG' A
#
# COMPACT_ATOMS: atom_id res chain seq x y z
N MET A 1 15.77 1.94 -9.16
CA MET A 1 15.34 0.68 -8.51
C MET A 1 14.03 0.91 -7.76
N ALA A 2 13.00 0.09 -8.00
CA ALA A 2 11.80 0.10 -7.17
C ALA A 2 12.18 -0.32 -5.75
N LYS A 3 12.02 0.57 -4.77
CA LYS A 3 12.35 0.33 -3.36
C LYS A 3 11.45 -0.76 -2.72
N TYR A 4 10.32 -1.06 -3.36
CA TYR A 4 9.32 -2.01 -2.92
C TYR A 4 8.91 -2.91 -4.08
N SER A 5 9.02 -4.22 -3.88
CA SER A 5 8.59 -5.24 -4.85
C SER A 5 7.08 -5.20 -5.06
N PHE A 6 6.60 -5.66 -6.21
CA PHE A 6 5.17 -5.73 -6.52
C PHE A 6 4.38 -6.50 -5.46
N GLU A 7 4.87 -7.67 -5.06
CA GLU A 7 4.23 -8.50 -4.01
C GLU A 7 4.07 -7.76 -2.68
N PHE A 8 5.06 -6.94 -2.31
CA PHE A 8 4.98 -6.12 -1.10
C PHE A 8 3.88 -5.07 -1.23
N LYS A 9 3.82 -4.35 -2.35
CA LYS A 9 2.78 -3.35 -2.61
C LYS A 9 1.40 -4.00 -2.56
N LEU A 10 1.25 -5.16 -3.21
CA LEU A 10 0.00 -5.92 -3.25
C LEU A 10 -0.42 -6.33 -1.84
N LYS A 11 0.50 -6.84 -1.02
CA LYS A 11 0.24 -7.20 0.38
C LYS A 11 -0.30 -6.01 1.17
N VAL A 12 0.33 -4.84 1.04
CA VAL A 12 -0.10 -3.62 1.74
C VAL A 12 -1.49 -3.16 1.27
N VAL A 13 -1.75 -3.19 -0.03
CA VAL A 13 -3.08 -2.87 -0.60
C VAL A 13 -4.14 -3.85 -0.11
N GLN A 14 -3.81 -5.13 -0.01
CA GLN A 14 -4.75 -6.15 0.44
C GLN A 14 -5.06 -6.02 1.93
N GLU A 15 -4.08 -5.67 2.77
CA GLU A 15 -4.32 -5.34 4.18
C GLU A 15 -5.19 -4.07 4.36
N TYR A 16 -5.07 -3.10 3.44
CA TYR A 16 -5.98 -1.95 3.38
C TYR A 16 -7.41 -2.38 3.06
N LEU A 17 -7.59 -3.23 2.04
CA LEU A 17 -8.90 -3.73 1.61
C LEU A 17 -9.55 -4.63 2.65
N ASP A 18 -8.76 -5.40 3.40
CA ASP A 18 -9.19 -6.24 4.53
C ASP A 18 -9.58 -5.41 5.77
N GLY A 19 -9.44 -4.08 5.72
CA GLY A 19 -9.84 -3.19 6.81
C GLY A 19 -8.90 -3.19 8.01
N LYS A 20 -7.67 -3.70 7.88
CA LYS A 20 -6.68 -3.74 8.98
C LYS A 20 -6.24 -2.35 9.44
N GLY A 21 -6.50 -1.31 8.65
CA GLY A 21 -6.30 0.09 9.01
C GLY A 21 -6.23 1.01 7.79
N GLY A 22 -6.15 2.32 8.05
CA GLY A 22 -6.01 3.33 6.99
C GLY A 22 -4.58 3.49 6.46
N TYR A 23 -4.41 4.37 5.46
CA TYR A 23 -3.11 4.63 4.81
C TYR A 23 -1.99 4.98 5.79
N SER A 24 -2.25 5.84 6.78
CA SER A 24 -1.25 6.24 7.79
C SER A 24 -0.84 5.08 8.70
N TYR A 25 -1.78 4.19 9.01
CA TYR A 25 -1.52 3.01 9.84
C TYR A 25 -0.63 2.03 9.09
N LEU A 26 -1.00 1.70 7.86
CA LEU A 26 -0.22 0.81 7.00
C LEU A 26 1.17 1.40 6.71
N ALA A 27 1.28 2.71 6.51
CA ALA A 27 2.57 3.35 6.29
C ALA A 27 3.48 3.20 7.52
N LYS A 28 2.92 3.29 8.73
CA LYS A 28 3.66 3.13 9.97
C LYS A 28 4.13 1.69 10.18
N ILE A 29 3.25 0.68 10.02
CA ILE A 29 3.61 -0.72 10.27
C ILE A 29 4.60 -1.25 9.22
N HIS A 30 4.46 -0.81 7.97
CA HIS A 30 5.31 -1.23 6.85
C HIS A 30 6.53 -0.31 6.64
N SER A 31 6.74 0.67 7.53
CA SER A 31 7.80 1.68 7.43
C SER A 31 7.86 2.36 6.04
N VAL A 32 6.69 2.57 5.44
CA VAL A 32 6.56 3.33 4.20
C VAL A 32 6.67 4.80 4.56
N LYS A 33 7.61 5.49 3.91
CA LYS A 33 7.92 6.89 4.21
C LYS A 33 6.72 7.83 4.05
N ASP A 34 5.79 7.51 3.17
CA ASP A 34 4.66 8.38 2.85
C ASP A 34 3.38 7.57 2.64
N ARG A 35 2.29 8.02 3.27
CA ARG A 35 0.94 7.49 3.03
C ARG A 35 0.52 7.63 1.55
N LYS A 36 1.07 8.62 0.83
CA LYS A 36 0.82 8.82 -0.60
C LYS A 36 1.30 7.62 -1.44
N GLN A 37 2.38 6.95 -1.05
CA GLN A 37 2.80 5.74 -1.76
C GLN A 37 1.76 4.63 -1.66
N ILE A 38 1.14 4.46 -0.49
CA ILE A 38 0.07 3.47 -0.32
C ILE A 38 -1.17 3.89 -1.10
N LEU A 39 -1.52 5.17 -1.11
CA LEU A 39 -2.60 5.70 -1.95
C LEU A 39 -2.35 5.37 -3.43
N ASP A 40 -1.14 5.62 -3.94
CA ASP A 40 -0.77 5.34 -5.33
C ASP A 40 -0.87 3.84 -5.64
N TRP A 41 -0.47 2.96 -4.69
CA TRP A 41 -0.60 1.51 -4.86
C TRP A 41 -2.06 1.06 -4.88
N VAL A 42 -2.91 1.62 -4.02
CA VAL A 42 -4.34 1.32 -3.99
C VAL A 42 -5.03 1.84 -5.26
N ASN A 43 -4.65 3.03 -5.74
CA ASN A 43 -5.17 3.58 -7.00
C ASN A 43 -4.76 2.71 -8.18
N SER A 44 -3.48 2.34 -8.28
CA SER A 44 -3.01 1.40 -9.31
C SER A 44 -3.77 0.08 -9.24
N TYR A 45 -4.01 -0.47 -8.04
CA TYR A 45 -4.79 -1.68 -7.89
C TYR A 45 -6.27 -1.50 -8.31
N ARG A 46 -6.86 -0.32 -8.12
CA ARG A 46 -8.23 -0.02 -8.59
C ARG A 46 -8.31 0.23 -10.09
N GLU A 47 -7.28 0.79 -10.70
CA GLU A 47 -7.22 1.06 -12.14
C GLU A 47 -6.88 -0.18 -12.97
N PHE A 48 -6.06 -1.09 -12.42
CA PHE A 48 -5.62 -2.32 -13.08
C PHE A 48 -6.27 -3.59 -12.50
N GLY A 49 -7.20 -3.45 -11.56
CA GLY A 49 -7.91 -4.55 -10.89
C GLY A 49 -9.10 -5.08 -11.66
#